data_AF-A0AAW0UUG8-F1
#
_entry.id   AF-A0AAW0UUG8-F1
#
_cell.length_a   1.000
_cell.length_b   1.000
_cell.length_c   1.000
_cell.angle_alpha   90.00
_cell.angle_beta   90.00
_cell.angle_gamma   90.00
#
_symmetry.space_group_name_H-M   'P 1'
#
loop_
_entity.id
_entity.type
_entity.pdbx_description
1 polymer ?
#
loop_
_entity_poly.entity_id
_entity_poly.type
_entity_poly.pdbx_seq_one_letter_code
_entity_poly.pdbx_strand_id
1 'polypeptide(L)'
;MSLASRSECRGDEAGQVRGEAAAANTLGLHILFPVNQICIKMIPCLGVVCPMGECHRGQCVCPSGCRSDLPVCGTDGLTYASRCHLERHACASSNANITLSHTGPCQIPVDPCEGVQCRAGAECRAGEDGQHGCRCISHCPQNDSRRTVCGSDGTDYSSECELARTSCLLQQHVKVRYSGMCGE
;
A
#
# COMPACT_ATOMS: atom_id res chain seq x y z
N MET A 1 23.39 14.82 56.79
CA MET A 1 24.07 15.57 55.70
C MET A 1 23.89 14.76 54.43
N SER A 2 23.02 15.21 53.53
CA SER A 2 22.69 14.52 52.29
C SER A 2 23.70 14.96 51.22
N LEU A 3 24.52 14.05 50.73
CA LEU A 3 25.38 14.28 49.57
C LEU A 3 24.73 13.56 48.38
N ALA A 4 23.94 14.31 47.60
CA ALA A 4 23.44 13.86 46.33
C ALA A 4 24.55 14.04 45.28
N SER A 5 25.26 12.96 44.95
CA SER A 5 26.18 12.94 43.81
C SER A 5 25.36 13.02 42.52
N ARG A 6 25.27 14.20 41.90
CA ARG A 6 24.66 14.40 40.59
C ARG A 6 25.66 13.97 39.51
N SER A 7 25.28 13.06 38.64
CA SER A 7 25.95 12.85 37.36
C SER A 7 25.52 13.97 36.40
N GLU A 8 26.44 14.82 35.98
CA GLU A 8 26.18 15.91 35.02
C GLU A 8 26.58 15.45 33.61
N CYS A 9 25.59 15.15 32.75
CA CYS A 9 25.84 14.98 31.31
C CYS A 9 25.80 16.36 30.66
N ARG A 10 26.92 16.80 30.07
CA ARG A 10 27.02 18.06 29.32
C ARG A 10 27.19 17.72 27.84
N GLY A 11 26.31 18.26 27.00
CA GLY A 11 26.38 18.14 25.54
C GLY A 11 26.89 19.45 24.93
N ASP A 12 27.72 19.35 23.90
CA ASP A 12 28.13 20.48 23.06
C ASP A 12 27.14 20.68 21.89
N GLU A 13 27.11 21.88 21.29
CA GLU A 13 26.24 22.22 20.14
C GLU A 13 26.51 21.38 18.88
N ALA A 14 27.60 20.58 18.89
CA ALA A 14 27.96 19.61 17.86
C ALA A 14 27.44 18.17 18.11
N GLY A 15 26.66 17.94 19.18
CA GLY A 15 26.07 16.62 19.48
C GLY A 15 27.03 15.60 20.12
N GLN A 16 28.20 16.03 20.58
CA GLN A 16 29.15 15.19 21.33
C GLN A 16 28.83 15.29 22.84
N VAL A 17 28.69 14.13 23.51
CA VAL A 17 28.50 14.04 24.98
C VAL A 17 29.78 13.57 25.64
N ARG A 18 30.21 14.28 26.68
CA ARG A 18 31.24 13.81 27.62
C ARG A 18 30.59 13.67 28.99
N GLY A 19 30.66 12.47 29.58
CA GLY A 19 30.30 12.25 30.98
C GLY A 19 31.54 12.37 31.84
N GLU A 20 31.57 13.32 32.78
CA GLU A 20 32.63 13.39 33.79
C GLU A 20 32.23 12.53 35.00
N ALA A 21 33.00 11.48 35.28
CA ALA A 21 32.85 10.71 36.51
C ALA A 21 33.53 11.47 37.65
N ALA A 22 32.76 11.94 38.64
CA ALA A 22 33.35 12.41 39.89
C ALA A 22 34.03 11.22 40.58
N ALA A 23 35.35 11.29 40.73
CA ALA A 23 36.13 10.27 41.42
C ALA A 23 35.66 10.16 42.88
N ALA A 24 34.96 9.07 43.21
CA ALA A 24 34.70 8.67 44.58
C ALA A 24 35.65 7.51 44.93
N ASN A 25 36.63 7.82 45.78
CA ASN A 25 37.53 6.86 46.40
C ASN A 25 36.75 5.82 47.24
N THR A 26 37.44 4.70 47.47
CA THR A 26 37.24 3.64 48.48
C THR A 26 36.40 2.42 48.06
N LEU A 27 37.08 1.27 48.01
CA LEU A 27 36.60 -0.12 47.87
C LEU A 27 36.32 -0.63 46.45
N GLY A 28 37.37 -0.67 45.62
CA GLY A 28 37.84 -1.93 45.02
C GLY A 28 36.90 -2.82 44.19
N LEU A 29 35.86 -2.28 43.55
CA LEU A 29 35.14 -3.00 42.49
C LEU A 29 34.65 -2.01 41.42
N HIS A 30 35.45 -1.82 40.37
CA HIS A 30 35.05 -1.02 39.21
C HIS A 30 33.96 -1.76 38.43
N ILE A 31 32.70 -1.53 38.78
CA ILE A 31 31.62 -1.84 37.84
C ILE A 31 31.55 -0.67 36.86
N LEU A 32 32.26 -0.80 35.74
CA LEU A 32 32.09 0.03 34.54
C LEU A 32 30.71 -0.25 33.94
N PHE A 33 29.64 0.09 34.66
CA PHE A 33 28.36 0.32 34.00
C PHE A 33 28.55 1.57 33.14
N PRO A 34 28.31 1.51 31.82
CA PRO A 34 28.73 2.56 30.92
C PRO A 34 27.86 3.79 31.21
N VAL A 35 28.44 4.77 31.92
CA VAL A 35 27.91 6.14 32.05
C VAL A 35 27.51 6.69 30.68
N ASN A 36 28.18 6.20 29.62
CA ASN A 36 27.86 6.40 28.21
C ASN A 36 26.43 5.99 27.80
N GLN A 37 25.91 4.84 28.26
CA GLN A 37 24.52 4.40 27.99
C GLN A 37 23.47 5.27 28.72
N ILE A 38 23.82 5.84 29.87
CA ILE A 38 22.94 6.72 30.65
C ILE A 38 22.86 8.11 30.00
N CYS A 39 23.97 8.66 29.49
CA CYS A 39 23.95 9.95 28.78
C CYS A 39 23.34 9.86 27.37
N ILE A 40 23.41 8.72 26.67
CA ILE A 40 22.72 8.50 25.38
C ILE A 40 21.20 8.63 25.54
N LYS A 41 20.62 8.09 26.63
CA LYS A 41 19.19 8.25 26.95
C LYS A 41 18.74 9.69 27.20
N MET A 42 19.67 10.61 27.48
CA MET A 42 19.39 12.03 27.70
C MET A 42 19.50 12.88 26.43
N ILE A 43 19.86 12.30 25.27
CA ILE A 43 19.86 13.00 24.00
C ILE A 43 18.53 12.71 23.30
N PRO A 44 17.55 13.61 23.38
CA PRO A 44 16.20 13.33 22.92
C PRO A 44 16.13 12.85 21.47
N CYS A 45 16.98 13.37 20.59
CA CYS A 45 16.92 13.12 19.14
C CYS A 45 17.90 12.07 18.62
N LEU A 46 18.71 11.47 19.48
CA LEU A 46 19.69 10.48 19.07
C LEU A 46 18.98 9.20 18.59
N GLY A 47 19.13 8.85 17.32
CA GLY A 47 18.46 7.71 16.70
C GLY A 47 17.02 7.97 16.24
N VAL A 48 16.51 9.20 16.38
CA VAL A 48 15.21 9.60 15.84
C VAL A 48 15.39 10.00 14.38
N VAL A 49 14.67 9.33 13.47
CA VAL A 49 14.68 9.66 12.04
C VAL A 49 13.41 10.43 11.71
N CYS A 50 13.55 11.72 11.39
CA CYS A 50 12.46 12.58 10.95
C CYS A 50 12.69 12.95 9.48
N PRO A 51 12.25 12.14 8.51
CA PRO A 51 12.42 12.47 7.10
C PRO A 51 11.60 13.73 6.79
N MET A 52 12.27 14.78 6.29
CA MET A 52 11.64 16.07 5.93
C MET A 52 10.90 16.76 7.09
N GLY A 53 11.34 16.51 8.33
CA GLY A 53 10.86 17.16 9.54
C GLY A 53 11.99 17.40 10.53
N GLU A 54 11.68 18.08 11.63
CA GLU A 54 12.67 18.41 12.66
C GLU A 54 12.43 17.58 13.91
N CYS A 55 13.49 17.12 14.57
CA CYS A 55 13.34 16.48 15.87
C CYS A 55 13.35 17.52 16.98
N HIS A 56 12.30 17.54 17.80
CA HIS A 56 12.21 18.38 18.98
C HIS A 56 11.85 17.53 20.20
N ARG A 57 12.77 17.48 21.19
CA ARG A 57 12.61 16.68 22.42
C ARG A 57 12.26 15.19 22.18
N GLY A 58 12.79 14.62 21.10
CA GLY A 58 12.66 13.20 20.78
C GLY A 58 11.40 12.83 20.02
N GLN A 59 10.66 13.84 19.59
CA GLN A 59 9.49 13.70 18.74
C GLN A 59 9.73 14.43 17.42
N CYS A 60 9.28 13.84 16.31
CA CYS A 60 9.28 14.52 15.02
C CYS A 60 8.20 15.60 14.99
N VAL A 61 8.62 16.81 14.63
CA VAL A 61 7.77 17.95 14.29
C VAL A 61 7.66 17.97 12.78
N CYS A 62 6.46 17.65 12.30
CA CYS A 62 6.16 17.53 10.87
C CYS A 62 5.47 18.79 10.33
N PRO A 63 5.54 19.07 9.02
CA PRO A 63 4.88 20.23 8.42
C PRO A 63 3.37 20.25 8.70
N SER A 64 2.85 21.30 9.34
CA SER A 64 1.44 21.40 9.74
C SER A 64 0.56 22.18 8.75
N GLY A 65 1.14 23.08 7.95
CA GLY A 65 0.46 23.81 6.88
C GLY A 65 0.89 23.32 5.50
N CYS A 66 0.07 22.49 4.85
CA CYS A 66 0.29 22.11 3.47
C CYS A 66 -0.78 22.74 2.60
N ARG A 67 -0.37 23.47 1.57
CA ARG A 67 -1.26 23.85 0.48
C ARG A 67 -1.46 22.63 -0.43
N SER A 68 -2.69 22.46 -0.87
CA SER A 68 -2.99 21.58 -2.00
C SER A 68 -2.47 22.25 -3.27
N ASP A 69 -1.56 21.58 -3.95
CA ASP A 69 -0.98 22.02 -5.21
C ASP A 69 -1.26 20.90 -6.23
N LEU A 70 -0.26 20.51 -7.03
CA LEU A 70 -0.39 19.38 -7.94
C LEU A 70 -0.19 18.04 -7.20
N PRO A 71 -0.99 17.01 -7.51
CA PRO A 71 -0.84 15.70 -6.91
C PRO A 71 0.52 15.07 -7.28
N VAL A 72 1.01 14.20 -6.41
CA VAL A 72 2.28 13.49 -6.60
C VAL A 72 2.15 12.02 -6.20
N CYS A 73 2.98 11.17 -6.79
CA CYS A 73 3.05 9.75 -6.47
C CYS A 73 4.25 9.47 -5.57
N GLY A 74 4.02 8.82 -4.43
CA GLY A 74 5.10 8.35 -3.56
C GLY A 74 5.70 7.02 -4.02
N THR A 75 6.90 6.72 -3.53
CA THR A 75 7.57 5.41 -3.72
C THR A 75 6.84 4.25 -3.04
N ASP A 76 5.89 4.56 -2.17
CA ASP A 76 4.95 3.64 -1.53
C ASP A 76 3.72 3.33 -2.41
N GLY A 77 3.64 3.90 -3.62
CA GLY A 77 2.51 3.72 -4.54
C GLY A 77 1.25 4.49 -4.13
N LEU A 78 1.34 5.41 -3.17
CA LEU A 78 0.23 6.25 -2.74
C LEU A 78 0.25 7.61 -3.42
N THR A 79 -0.94 8.08 -3.80
CA THR A 79 -1.11 9.44 -4.35
C THR A 79 -1.31 10.44 -3.22
N TYR A 80 -0.49 11.49 -3.21
CA TYR A 80 -0.56 12.59 -2.25
C TYR A 80 -1.06 13.86 -2.92
N ALA A 81 -1.87 14.66 -2.20
CA ALA A 81 -2.46 15.90 -2.72
C ALA A 81 -1.42 16.97 -3.11
N SER A 82 -0.24 16.93 -2.51
CA SER A 82 0.93 17.71 -2.92
C SER A 82 2.20 17.12 -2.34
N ARG A 83 3.37 17.60 -2.79
CA ARG A 83 4.67 17.21 -2.22
C ARG A 83 4.75 17.42 -0.71
N CYS A 84 4.19 18.51 -0.19
CA CYS A 84 4.15 18.76 1.26
C CYS A 84 3.37 17.66 2.00
N HIS A 85 2.27 17.16 1.43
CA HIS A 85 1.49 16.08 2.04
C HIS A 85 2.27 14.76 2.06
N LEU A 86 3.06 14.49 1.02
CA LEU A 86 3.97 13.33 0.98
C LEU A 86 5.03 13.45 2.09
N GLU A 87 5.71 14.59 2.17
CA GLU A 87 6.78 14.84 3.16
C GLU A 87 6.24 14.78 4.60
N ARG A 88 5.05 15.34 4.84
CA ARG A 88 4.33 15.19 6.11
C ARG A 88 4.07 13.73 6.45
N HIS A 89 3.63 12.92 5.49
CA HIS A 89 3.33 11.51 5.72
C HIS A 89 4.59 10.71 6.01
N ALA A 90 5.68 10.93 5.26
CA ALA A 90 6.98 10.33 5.53
C ALA A 90 7.46 10.68 6.95
N CYS A 91 7.36 11.96 7.35
CA CYS A 91 7.73 12.43 8.68
C CYS A 91 6.88 11.78 9.78
N ALA A 92 5.55 11.75 9.62
CA ALA A 92 4.62 11.23 10.62
C ALA A 92 4.74 9.71 10.81
N SER A 93 5.19 9.00 9.77
CA SER A 93 5.45 7.56 9.80
C SER A 93 6.89 7.20 10.18
N SER A 94 7.76 8.20 10.37
CA SER A 94 9.21 8.03 10.56
C SER A 94 9.85 7.13 9.49
N ASN A 95 9.27 7.11 8.28
CA ASN A 95 9.67 6.22 7.21
C ASN A 95 10.42 6.99 6.13
N ALA A 96 11.76 6.92 6.19
CA ALA A 96 12.64 7.59 5.24
C ALA A 96 12.63 6.97 3.84
N ASN A 97 11.99 5.80 3.64
CA ASN A 97 11.88 5.18 2.31
C ASN A 97 10.72 5.77 1.48
N ILE A 98 9.82 6.54 2.11
CA ILE A 98 8.72 7.21 1.41
C ILE A 98 9.26 8.51 0.84
N THR A 99 9.45 8.53 -0.47
CA THR A 99 9.98 9.67 -1.23
C THR A 99 9.14 9.89 -2.47
N LEU A 100 9.38 11.00 -3.18
CA LEU A 100 8.69 11.30 -4.43
C LEU A 100 9.14 10.30 -5.51
N SER A 101 8.20 9.53 -6.05
CA SER A 101 8.42 8.67 -7.21
C SER A 101 8.32 9.48 -8.51
N HIS A 102 7.17 10.11 -8.74
CA HIS A 102 6.94 10.99 -9.89
C HIS A 102 5.87 12.05 -9.60
N THR A 103 5.81 13.09 -10.43
CA THR A 103 4.74 14.09 -10.40
C THR A 103 3.45 13.53 -10.99
N GLY A 104 2.30 14.02 -10.54
CA GLY A 104 0.99 13.47 -10.89
C GLY A 104 0.57 12.31 -9.97
N PRO A 105 -0.68 11.83 -10.08
CA PRO A 105 -1.18 10.72 -9.28
C PRO A 105 -0.46 9.41 -9.63
N CYS A 106 -0.37 8.50 -8.67
CA CYS A 106 0.10 7.15 -8.95
C CYS A 106 -0.81 6.48 -9.97
N GLN A 107 -0.20 5.63 -10.79
CA GLN A 107 -0.93 4.77 -11.71
C GLN A 107 -1.62 3.69 -10.87
N ILE A 108 -2.93 3.86 -10.65
CA ILE A 108 -3.75 2.78 -10.13
C ILE A 108 -3.89 1.78 -11.29
N PRO A 109 -3.56 0.49 -11.10
CA PRO A 109 -3.88 -0.52 -12.09
C PRO A 109 -5.40 -0.57 -12.21
N VAL A 110 -5.92 0.12 -13.23
CA VAL A 110 -7.34 0.04 -13.60
C VAL A 110 -7.52 -1.32 -14.25
N ASP A 111 -8.47 -2.11 -13.78
CA ASP A 111 -8.85 -3.33 -14.50
C ASP A 111 -9.35 -2.90 -15.89
N PRO A 112 -8.69 -3.29 -17.00
CA PRO A 112 -9.10 -2.90 -18.34
C PRO A 112 -10.54 -3.31 -18.68
N CYS A 113 -11.09 -4.30 -17.96
CA CYS A 113 -12.45 -4.80 -18.10
C CYS A 113 -13.47 -4.13 -17.16
N GLU A 114 -13.04 -3.22 -16.29
CA GLU A 114 -13.95 -2.51 -15.38
C GLU A 114 -14.95 -1.65 -16.18
N GLY A 115 -16.23 -1.97 -16.04
CA GLY A 115 -17.32 -1.27 -16.75
C GLY A 115 -17.52 -1.69 -18.21
N VAL A 116 -16.74 -2.64 -18.74
CA VAL A 116 -16.87 -3.12 -20.12
C VAL A 116 -18.02 -4.12 -20.24
N GLN A 117 -19.01 -3.80 -21.08
CA GLN A 117 -20.10 -4.73 -21.43
C GLN A 117 -19.87 -5.32 -22.81
N CYS A 118 -19.44 -6.58 -22.82
CA CYS A 118 -19.28 -7.34 -24.05
C CYS A 118 -20.64 -7.85 -24.57
N ARG A 119 -20.79 -7.88 -25.90
CA ARG A 119 -22.03 -8.34 -26.55
C ARG A 119 -22.09 -9.86 -26.66
N ALA A 120 -23.32 -10.38 -26.70
CA ALA A 120 -23.60 -11.77 -27.09
C ALA A 120 -22.88 -12.84 -26.23
N GLY A 121 -22.72 -12.64 -24.91
CA GLY A 121 -22.07 -13.65 -24.05
C GLY A 121 -20.54 -13.75 -24.23
N ALA A 122 -19.92 -12.79 -24.93
CA ALA A 122 -18.46 -12.63 -24.91
C ALA A 122 -17.95 -12.23 -23.51
N GLU A 123 -16.76 -12.70 -23.15
CA GLU A 123 -16.07 -12.34 -21.92
C GLU A 123 -15.02 -11.26 -22.21
N CYS A 124 -14.91 -10.28 -21.32
CA CYS A 124 -13.83 -9.31 -21.40
C CYS A 124 -12.54 -9.93 -20.87
N ARG A 125 -11.44 -9.78 -21.61
CA ARG A 125 -10.10 -10.08 -21.12
C ARG A 125 -9.15 -8.92 -21.32
N ALA A 126 -8.33 -8.67 -20.29
CA ALA A 126 -7.20 -7.75 -20.37
C ALA A 126 -6.15 -8.26 -21.37
N GLY A 127 -5.65 -7.36 -22.20
CA GLY A 127 -4.49 -7.53 -23.07
C GLY A 127 -3.19 -7.21 -22.31
N GLU A 128 -2.07 -7.68 -22.85
CA GLU A 128 -0.74 -7.48 -22.27
C GLU A 128 -0.26 -6.02 -22.32
N ASP A 129 -0.89 -5.22 -23.17
CA ASP A 129 -0.63 -3.79 -23.40
C ASP A 129 -1.53 -2.87 -22.56
N GLY A 130 -2.31 -3.43 -21.63
CA GLY A 130 -3.29 -2.68 -20.83
C GLY A 130 -4.57 -2.32 -21.60
N GLN A 131 -4.75 -2.80 -22.83
CA GLN A 131 -6.04 -2.74 -23.51
C GLN A 131 -6.97 -3.87 -23.02
N HIS A 132 -8.23 -3.84 -23.43
CA HIS A 132 -9.17 -4.94 -23.22
C HIS A 132 -9.74 -5.43 -24.54
N GLY A 133 -10.16 -6.70 -24.58
CA GLY A 133 -10.83 -7.29 -25.72
C GLY A 133 -11.96 -8.21 -25.30
N CYS A 134 -13.11 -8.07 -25.95
CA CYS A 134 -14.22 -9.02 -25.82
C CYS A 134 -13.95 -10.24 -26.70
N ARG A 135 -13.82 -11.42 -26.08
CA ARG A 135 -13.57 -12.68 -26.79
C ARG A 135 -14.58 -13.74 -26.39
N CYS A 136 -14.94 -14.59 -27.33
CA CYS A 136 -15.79 -15.74 -27.04
C CYS A 136 -15.06 -16.76 -26.18
N ILE A 137 -15.79 -17.44 -25.31
CA ILE A 137 -15.30 -18.57 -24.55
C ILE A 137 -14.79 -19.64 -25.53
N SER A 138 -13.53 -20.05 -25.39
CA SER A 138 -12.92 -21.03 -26.30
C SER A 138 -13.43 -22.45 -26.03
N HIS A 139 -13.41 -22.86 -24.77
CA HIS A 139 -13.85 -24.18 -24.30
C HIS A 139 -14.64 -24.08 -22.99
N CYS A 140 -15.74 -24.82 -22.93
CA CYS A 140 -16.52 -24.96 -21.70
C CYS A 140 -16.01 -26.15 -20.86
N PRO A 141 -15.92 -26.01 -19.53
CA PRO A 141 -15.50 -27.09 -18.65
C PRO A 141 -16.52 -28.25 -18.68
N GLN A 142 -16.04 -29.47 -18.91
CA GLN A 142 -16.91 -30.66 -19.01
C GLN A 142 -17.49 -31.13 -17.67
N ASN A 143 -17.00 -30.58 -16.55
CA ASN A 143 -17.45 -30.95 -15.21
C ASN A 143 -18.69 -30.16 -14.75
N ASP A 144 -19.19 -29.25 -15.59
CA ASP A 144 -20.46 -28.57 -15.36
C ASP A 144 -21.60 -29.57 -15.63
N SER A 145 -22.11 -30.17 -14.57
CA SER A 145 -22.93 -31.38 -14.60
C SER A 145 -24.22 -31.19 -15.42
N ARG A 146 -24.23 -31.50 -16.73
CA ARG A 146 -25.41 -31.60 -17.64
C ARG A 146 -26.60 -30.71 -17.24
N ARG A 147 -26.36 -29.42 -16.97
CA ARG A 147 -27.43 -28.45 -16.68
C ARG A 147 -27.94 -27.91 -18.00
N THR A 148 -28.70 -28.73 -18.71
CA THR A 148 -29.34 -28.30 -19.96
C THR A 148 -30.21 -27.07 -19.70
N VAL A 149 -30.13 -26.10 -20.61
CA VAL A 149 -30.90 -24.85 -20.55
C VAL A 149 -31.58 -24.61 -21.89
N CYS A 150 -32.83 -24.14 -21.83
CA CYS A 150 -33.56 -23.68 -23.00
C CYS A 150 -33.20 -22.21 -23.26
N GLY A 151 -32.71 -21.91 -24.46
CA GLY A 151 -32.41 -20.55 -24.89
C GLY A 151 -33.64 -19.74 -25.26
N SER A 152 -33.50 -18.42 -25.28
CA SER A 152 -34.56 -17.49 -25.73
C SER A 152 -34.90 -17.63 -27.21
N ASP A 153 -34.01 -18.26 -27.98
CA ASP A 153 -34.15 -18.66 -29.37
C ASP A 153 -34.96 -19.98 -29.55
N GLY A 154 -35.30 -20.66 -28.45
CA GLY A 154 -35.99 -21.95 -28.49
C GLY A 154 -35.06 -23.15 -28.76
N THR A 155 -33.75 -22.97 -28.61
CA THR A 155 -32.75 -24.04 -28.78
C THR A 155 -32.28 -24.60 -27.44
N ASP A 156 -32.03 -25.90 -27.38
CA ASP A 156 -31.43 -26.56 -26.22
C ASP A 156 -29.91 -26.42 -26.19
N TYR A 157 -29.37 -26.00 -25.06
CA TYR A 157 -27.93 -25.91 -24.82
C TYR A 157 -27.53 -26.83 -23.68
N SER A 158 -26.38 -27.51 -23.81
CA SER A 158 -25.88 -28.49 -22.84
C SER A 158 -25.45 -27.87 -21.50
N SER A 159 -25.14 -26.57 -21.49
CA SER A 159 -24.88 -25.75 -20.29
C SER A 159 -25.08 -24.26 -20.60
N GLU A 160 -25.14 -23.43 -19.56
CA GLU A 160 -25.14 -21.97 -19.71
C GLU A 160 -23.86 -21.46 -20.39
N CYS A 161 -22.72 -22.12 -20.16
CA CYS A 161 -21.48 -21.82 -20.85
C CYS A 161 -21.59 -22.05 -22.36
N GLU A 162 -22.16 -23.17 -22.80
CA GLU A 162 -22.33 -23.47 -24.23
C GLU A 162 -23.35 -22.53 -24.88
N LEU A 163 -24.37 -22.09 -24.14
CA LEU A 163 -25.28 -21.03 -24.58
C LEU A 163 -24.50 -19.72 -24.79
N ALA A 164 -23.76 -19.24 -23.78
CA ALA A 164 -22.99 -18.00 -23.89
C ALA A 164 -21.93 -18.05 -25.00
N ARG A 165 -21.24 -19.18 -25.15
CA ARG A 165 -20.27 -19.42 -26.22
C ARG A 165 -20.92 -19.39 -27.60
N THR A 166 -22.03 -20.09 -27.79
CA THR A 166 -22.74 -20.13 -29.07
C THR A 166 -23.35 -18.77 -29.42
N SER A 167 -23.97 -18.12 -28.43
CA SER A 167 -24.45 -16.72 -28.50
C SER A 167 -23.35 -15.81 -29.04
N CYS A 168 -22.12 -15.94 -28.52
CA CYS A 168 -20.98 -15.14 -28.94
C CYS A 168 -20.50 -15.45 -30.34
N LEU A 169 -20.33 -16.74 -30.67
CA LEU A 169 -19.85 -17.19 -31.97
C LEU A 169 -20.81 -16.85 -33.10
N LEU A 170 -22.12 -16.91 -32.83
CA LEU A 170 -23.17 -16.57 -33.80
C LEU A 170 -23.53 -15.07 -33.79
N GLN A 171 -22.94 -14.28 -32.89
CA GLN A 171 -23.27 -12.87 -32.68
C GLN A 171 -24.77 -12.63 -32.45
N GLN A 172 -25.41 -13.56 -31.74
CA GLN A 172 -26.83 -13.48 -31.37
C GLN A 172 -26.96 -13.16 -29.89
N HIS A 173 -28.02 -12.48 -29.49
CA HIS A 173 -28.26 -12.15 -28.09
C HIS A 173 -29.20 -13.17 -27.46
N VAL A 174 -28.73 -14.43 -27.41
CA VAL A 174 -29.46 -15.54 -26.78
C VAL A 174 -29.19 -15.52 -25.28
N LYS A 175 -30.26 -15.60 -24.49
CA LYS A 175 -30.21 -15.70 -23.02
C LYS A 175 -30.89 -17.00 -22.59
N VAL A 176 -30.55 -17.49 -21.41
CA VAL A 176 -31.30 -18.58 -20.78
C VAL A 176 -32.75 -18.13 -20.58
N ARG A 177 -33.70 -18.89 -21.11
CA ARG A 177 -35.13 -18.70 -20.88
C ARG A 177 -35.56 -19.44 -19.61
N TYR A 178 -35.14 -20.69 -19.47
CA TYR A 178 -35.32 -21.51 -18.27
C TYR A 178 -34.36 -22.72 -18.27
N SER A 179 -34.17 -23.34 -17.11
CA SER A 179 -33.40 -24.59 -16.95
C SER A 179 -34.25 -25.79 -17.38
N GLY A 180 -33.69 -26.69 -18.19
CA GLY A 180 -34.41 -27.82 -18.80
C GLY A 180 -34.39 -27.75 -20.33
N MET A 181 -35.17 -28.63 -20.96
CA MET A 181 -35.30 -28.69 -22.42
C MET A 181 -36.42 -27.75 -22.90
N CYS A 182 -36.27 -27.21 -24.10
CA CYS A 182 -37.30 -26.43 -24.76
C CYS A 182 -38.50 -27.33 -25.09
N GLY A 183 -39.71 -26.81 -24.87
CA GLY A 183 -40.95 -27.55 -25.16
C GLY A 183 -41.51 -28.39 -24.01
N GLU A 184 -40.85 -28.39 -22.84
CA GLU A 184 -41.48 -28.72 -21.55
C GLU A 184 -42.37 -27.58 -21.02
#